data_AF-A0A0M0JT72-F1
#
_entry.id   AF-A0A0M0JT72-F1
#
_cell.length_a   1.000
_cell.length_b   1.000
_cell.length_c   1.000
_cell.angle_alpha   90.00
_cell.angle_beta   90.00
_cell.angle_gamma   90.00
#
_symmetry.space_group_name_H-M   'P 1'
#
loop_
_entity.id
_entity.type
_entity.pdbx_description
1 polymer ?
#
loop_
_entity_poly.entity_id
_entity_poly.type
_entity_poly.pdbx_seq_one_letter_code
_entity_poly.pdbx_strand_id
1 'polypeptide(L)'
;MRMLFDGSACGKALNIKGKSARSGILSGFVPFLQIDNEADKGKVGTSPSDARSRVFFRTKAARDSVRARLEPILAEIEARATKATQLMTGWKLGKMALDEYQRDECLHDLGLLWKMKAGHETLIDIDEHARPEVPALNQAYGLDMPERLLWQAFVVRQDISHPPGWEPGRPSEPAFMDLNMQAKREKKKPLAAIWQYDRENPMNPRGLLMAHEEEIGVRPVASDIDAFLIGSKGMEAGPPLPDDQLKLAHWCITNVAGVLETPMSQGWTKRWLDVLKHETVINAVPKHSMPEFGYGDTRSYDIIVKIVQRLNFSGAVRHGAECFNFYFPQELDTEFLVCWEGFKDYVPLNVPWAYVDQAGLKHFLMARLEEGYSFPLNPKWILCDPGFRDIFDVMQSAPHAQESLESWLPADLRKRINELLKAYPEGFKPVAKEGESMIMIDNDMAEWELRRHAALARAKAKLKAIHKFNMLIRRRSMDTGFPAVAPLS
;
A
#
# COMPACT_ATOMS: atom_id res chain seq x y z
N MET A 1 -18.46 -5.14 2.50
CA MET A 1 -18.81 -5.68 3.85
C MET A 1 -19.44 -7.07 3.83
N ARG A 2 -20.54 -7.34 3.08
CA ARG A 2 -21.19 -8.68 3.06
C ARG A 2 -20.21 -9.86 2.94
N MET A 3 -19.27 -9.76 2.00
CA MET A 3 -18.25 -10.80 1.73
C MET A 3 -17.33 -11.11 2.90
N LEU A 4 -17.11 -10.14 3.79
CA LEU A 4 -16.30 -10.32 5.00
C LEU A 4 -17.06 -11.15 6.04
N PHE A 5 -18.37 -10.96 6.14
CA PHE A 5 -19.22 -11.61 7.15
C PHE A 5 -19.78 -12.96 6.71
N ASP A 6 -19.93 -13.20 5.39
CA ASP A 6 -20.26 -14.53 4.86
C ASP A 6 -19.01 -15.42 4.66
N GLY A 7 -17.81 -14.87 4.88
CA GLY A 7 -16.54 -15.59 4.82
C GLY A 7 -16.00 -15.81 3.42
N SER A 8 -16.65 -15.29 2.37
CA SER A 8 -16.17 -15.40 0.99
C SER A 8 -14.90 -14.62 0.72
N ALA A 9 -14.61 -13.59 1.52
CA ALA A 9 -13.38 -12.81 1.51
C ALA A 9 -12.93 -12.47 2.94
N CYS A 10 -11.71 -11.96 3.07
CA CYS A 10 -11.27 -11.29 4.28
C CYS A 10 -10.78 -9.86 3.98
N GLY A 11 -10.59 -9.04 5.01
CA GLY A 11 -10.09 -7.67 4.80
C GLY A 11 -8.66 -7.67 4.25
N LYS A 12 -8.34 -6.67 3.44
CA LYS A 12 -7.06 -6.56 2.70
C LYS A 12 -5.87 -6.07 3.53
N ALA A 13 -6.08 -5.47 4.72
CA ALA A 13 -5.02 -4.91 5.57
C ALA A 13 -4.20 -3.80 4.87
N LEU A 14 -3.23 -3.27 5.60
CA LEU A 14 -2.32 -2.23 5.11
C LEU A 14 -1.31 -2.71 4.06
N ASN A 15 -1.02 -4.01 3.98
CA ASN A 15 0.00 -4.55 3.05
C ASN A 15 -0.52 -4.73 1.62
N ILE A 16 -1.83 -4.90 1.41
CA ILE A 16 -2.43 -5.00 0.07
C ILE A 16 -3.07 -3.66 -0.30
N LYS A 17 -2.50 -3.00 -1.31
CA LYS A 17 -2.93 -1.65 -1.76
C LYS A 17 -3.80 -1.64 -3.01
N GLY A 18 -3.94 -2.77 -3.70
CA GLY A 18 -4.80 -2.88 -4.89
C GLY A 18 -6.24 -2.42 -4.61
N LYS A 19 -6.91 -1.88 -5.63
CA LYS A 19 -8.29 -1.46 -5.50
C LYS A 19 -9.26 -2.61 -5.81
N SER A 20 -10.37 -2.65 -5.08
CA SER A 20 -11.45 -3.62 -5.28
C SER A 20 -12.20 -3.35 -6.58
N ALA A 21 -12.54 -4.40 -7.33
CA ALA A 21 -13.40 -4.30 -8.51
C ALA A 21 -14.78 -3.73 -8.12
N ARG A 22 -15.33 -2.87 -8.97
CA ARG A 22 -16.63 -2.20 -8.78
C ARG A 22 -17.78 -2.88 -9.54
N SER A 23 -17.46 -3.75 -10.48
CA SER A 23 -18.43 -4.45 -11.33
C SER A 23 -17.91 -5.83 -11.74
N GLY A 24 -18.73 -6.55 -12.50
CA GLY A 24 -18.39 -7.87 -13.02
C GLY A 24 -18.39 -8.96 -11.95
N ILE A 25 -17.96 -10.16 -12.35
CA ILE A 25 -17.93 -11.34 -11.49
C ILE A 25 -17.02 -11.20 -10.27
N LEU A 26 -16.03 -10.30 -10.33
CA LEU A 26 -15.07 -10.05 -9.26
C LEU A 26 -15.46 -8.88 -8.34
N SER A 27 -16.65 -8.29 -8.54
CA SER A 27 -17.10 -7.13 -7.77
C SER A 27 -16.94 -7.34 -6.26
N GLY A 28 -16.25 -6.40 -5.61
CA GLY A 28 -15.95 -6.42 -4.17
C GLY A 28 -14.63 -7.10 -3.79
N PHE A 29 -14.07 -7.98 -4.61
CA PHE A 29 -12.71 -8.51 -4.42
C PHE A 29 -11.66 -7.53 -4.91
N VAL A 30 -10.42 -7.69 -4.45
CA VAL A 30 -9.24 -7.00 -5.01
C VAL A 30 -8.59 -7.89 -6.08
N PRO A 31 -8.71 -7.57 -7.39
CA PRO A 31 -8.00 -8.30 -8.43
C PRO A 31 -6.48 -8.18 -8.24
N PHE A 32 -5.75 -9.26 -8.50
CA PHE A 32 -4.30 -9.19 -8.63
C PHE A 32 -3.92 -8.36 -9.87
N LEU A 33 -4.58 -8.65 -10.99
CA LEU A 33 -4.41 -7.94 -12.25
C LEU A 33 -5.12 -6.57 -12.18
N GLN A 34 -4.34 -5.50 -12.06
CA GLN A 34 -4.82 -4.11 -12.01
C GLN A 34 -4.61 -3.37 -13.35
N ILE A 35 -4.28 -4.12 -14.40
CA ILE A 35 -4.10 -3.60 -15.76
C ILE A 35 -4.98 -4.38 -16.72
N ASP A 36 -5.56 -3.68 -17.69
CA ASP A 36 -6.40 -4.30 -18.74
C ASP A 36 -6.02 -3.84 -20.15
N ASN A 37 -5.12 -2.86 -20.26
CA ASN A 37 -4.52 -2.43 -21.51
C ASN A 37 -3.19 -3.17 -21.74
N GLU A 38 -3.07 -3.86 -22.87
CA GLU A 38 -1.84 -4.56 -23.29
C GLU A 38 -0.59 -3.68 -23.25
N ALA A 39 -0.72 -2.39 -23.62
CA ALA A 39 0.40 -1.44 -23.58
C ALA A 39 0.90 -1.15 -22.16
N ASP A 40 0.07 -1.38 -21.14
CA ASP A 40 0.41 -1.13 -19.75
C ASP A 40 1.29 -2.22 -19.14
N LYS A 41 1.40 -3.40 -19.76
CA LYS A 41 2.35 -4.45 -19.35
C LYS A 41 3.78 -3.91 -19.29
N GLY A 42 4.16 -3.02 -20.21
CA GLY A 42 5.49 -2.38 -20.26
C GLY A 42 5.70 -1.27 -19.22
N LYS A 43 4.64 -0.84 -18.52
CA LYS A 43 4.71 0.20 -17.47
C LYS A 43 4.89 -0.39 -16.07
N VAL A 44 4.65 -1.68 -15.90
CA VAL A 44 4.83 -2.40 -14.64
C VAL A 44 6.31 -2.70 -14.41
N GLY A 45 6.80 -2.47 -13.20
CA GLY A 45 8.19 -2.65 -12.84
C GLY A 45 8.65 -4.11 -12.94
N THR A 46 9.88 -4.32 -13.40
CA THR A 46 10.47 -5.66 -13.46
C THR A 46 10.66 -6.24 -12.05
N SER A 47 10.16 -7.47 -11.84
CA SER A 47 10.30 -8.19 -10.59
C SER A 47 11.77 -8.44 -10.21
N PRO A 48 12.14 -8.35 -8.91
CA PRO A 48 13.41 -8.84 -8.43
C PRO A 48 13.63 -10.28 -8.83
N SER A 49 14.88 -10.65 -8.99
CA SER A 49 15.23 -11.91 -9.62
C SER A 49 15.08 -13.12 -8.67
N ASP A 50 15.08 -12.87 -7.36
CA ASP A 50 14.83 -13.83 -6.29
C ASP A 50 13.37 -13.82 -5.79
N ALA A 51 12.52 -12.94 -6.33
CA ALA A 51 11.12 -12.84 -5.92
C ALA A 51 10.32 -14.09 -6.33
N ARG A 52 9.49 -14.55 -5.39
CA ARG A 52 8.59 -15.70 -5.56
C ARG A 52 7.15 -15.28 -5.32
N SER A 53 6.21 -16.09 -5.78
CA SER A 53 4.78 -15.86 -5.62
C SER A 53 4.07 -17.17 -5.33
N ARG A 54 3.15 -17.12 -4.38
CA ARG A 54 2.31 -18.23 -3.96
C ARG A 54 0.93 -18.05 -4.58
N VAL A 55 0.52 -18.98 -5.44
CA VAL A 55 -0.77 -18.99 -6.12
C VAL A 55 -1.58 -20.18 -5.64
N PHE A 56 -2.80 -19.94 -5.19
CA PHE A 56 -3.67 -20.94 -4.60
C PHE A 56 -4.87 -21.26 -5.48
N PHE A 57 -5.22 -22.54 -5.52
CA PHE A 57 -6.29 -23.11 -6.31
C PHE A 57 -7.24 -23.91 -5.42
N ARG A 58 -8.51 -23.94 -5.81
CA ARG A 58 -9.55 -24.65 -5.06
C ARG A 58 -9.38 -26.18 -5.07
N THR A 59 -8.76 -26.74 -6.11
CA THR A 59 -8.58 -28.19 -6.25
C THR A 59 -7.16 -28.55 -6.64
N LYS A 60 -6.71 -29.73 -6.20
CA LYS A 60 -5.41 -30.30 -6.58
C LYS A 60 -5.28 -30.44 -8.09
N ALA A 61 -6.34 -30.88 -8.76
CA ALA A 61 -6.36 -31.05 -10.21
C ALA A 61 -6.15 -29.73 -10.96
N ALA A 62 -6.75 -28.62 -10.50
CA ALA A 62 -6.54 -27.31 -11.10
C ALA A 62 -5.08 -26.85 -10.95
N ARG A 63 -4.51 -26.96 -9.74
CA ARG A 63 -3.09 -26.65 -9.49
C ARG A 63 -2.16 -27.52 -10.37
N ASP A 64 -2.39 -28.83 -10.41
CA ASP A 64 -1.56 -29.78 -11.16
C ASP A 64 -1.63 -29.49 -12.67
N SER A 65 -2.80 -29.08 -13.18
CA SER A 65 -2.95 -28.65 -14.58
C SER A 65 -2.17 -27.38 -14.91
N VAL A 66 -2.09 -26.43 -13.97
CA VAL A 66 -1.28 -25.20 -14.12
C VAL A 66 0.20 -25.53 -14.07
N ARG A 67 0.62 -26.35 -13.11
CA ARG A 67 2.01 -26.84 -13.01
C ARG A 67 2.48 -27.45 -14.34
N ALA A 68 1.69 -28.35 -14.92
CA ALA A 68 2.01 -28.99 -16.20
C ALA A 68 2.17 -27.99 -17.37
N ARG A 69 1.53 -26.81 -17.30
CA ARG A 69 1.69 -25.74 -18.29
C ARG A 69 2.87 -24.81 -17.98
N LEU A 70 3.21 -24.63 -16.71
CA LEU A 70 4.32 -23.77 -16.27
C LEU A 70 5.68 -24.43 -16.46
N GLU A 71 5.80 -25.74 -16.27
CA GLU A 71 7.05 -26.49 -16.43
C GLU A 71 7.73 -26.30 -17.80
N PRO A 72 7.04 -26.44 -18.95
CA PRO A 72 7.67 -26.20 -20.24
C PRO A 72 8.05 -24.73 -20.46
N ILE A 73 7.27 -23.79 -19.92
CA ILE A 73 7.57 -22.34 -20.00
C ILE A 73 8.83 -22.02 -19.20
N LEU A 74 8.96 -22.60 -18.01
CA LEU A 74 10.12 -22.44 -17.15
C LEU A 74 11.38 -23.01 -17.82
N ALA A 75 11.31 -24.21 -18.38
CA ALA A 75 12.44 -24.81 -19.10
C ALA A 75 12.88 -23.96 -20.31
N GLU A 76 11.92 -23.41 -21.07
CA GLU A 76 12.20 -22.48 -22.18
C GLU A 76 12.93 -21.22 -21.67
N ILE A 77 12.43 -20.64 -20.58
CA ILE A 77 13.01 -19.46 -19.93
C ILE A 77 14.46 -19.71 -19.49
N GLU A 78 14.71 -20.84 -18.82
CA GLU A 78 16.06 -21.24 -18.37
C GLU A 78 17.03 -21.42 -19.54
N ALA A 79 16.57 -22.07 -20.61
CA ALA A 79 17.36 -22.28 -21.82
C ALA A 79 17.77 -20.95 -22.48
N ARG A 80 16.81 -20.01 -22.60
CA ARG A 80 17.07 -18.67 -23.14
C ARG A 80 18.05 -17.87 -22.29
N ALA A 81 17.85 -17.86 -20.97
CA ALA A 81 18.76 -17.20 -20.03
C ALA A 81 20.19 -17.76 -20.12
N THR A 82 20.32 -19.08 -20.23
CA THR A 82 21.60 -19.76 -20.36
C THR A 82 22.30 -19.37 -21.67
N LYS A 83 21.58 -19.41 -22.80
CA LYS A 83 22.10 -18.99 -24.10
C LYS A 83 22.55 -17.53 -24.09
N ALA A 84 21.72 -16.61 -23.58
CA ALA A 84 22.03 -15.19 -23.49
C ALA A 84 23.27 -14.93 -22.61
N THR A 85 23.44 -15.71 -21.53
CA THR A 85 24.63 -15.64 -20.67
C THR A 85 25.89 -16.00 -21.41
N GLN A 86 25.86 -17.12 -22.15
CA GLN A 86 27.00 -17.60 -22.94
C GLN A 86 27.37 -16.57 -24.02
N LEU A 87 26.37 -16.03 -24.72
CA LEU A 87 26.57 -15.02 -25.76
C LEU A 87 27.19 -13.74 -25.20
N MET A 88 26.60 -13.17 -24.15
CA MET A 88 27.12 -11.93 -23.54
C MET A 88 28.49 -12.10 -22.89
N THR A 89 28.79 -13.30 -22.36
CA THR A 89 30.13 -13.60 -21.81
C THR A 89 31.16 -13.70 -22.91
N GLY A 90 30.88 -14.41 -24.00
CA GLY A 90 31.81 -14.48 -25.12
C GLY A 90 32.03 -13.11 -25.77
N TRP A 91 30.98 -12.29 -25.90
CA TRP A 91 31.09 -10.93 -26.43
C TRP A 91 32.00 -10.05 -25.56
N LYS A 92 31.80 -10.07 -24.22
CA LYS A 92 32.65 -9.33 -23.28
C LYS A 92 34.10 -9.80 -23.25
N LEU A 93 34.36 -11.04 -23.66
CA LEU A 93 35.70 -11.63 -23.73
C LEU A 93 36.32 -11.53 -25.13
N GLY A 94 35.70 -10.82 -26.07
CA GLY A 94 36.17 -10.70 -27.45
C GLY A 94 36.10 -12.02 -28.26
N LYS A 95 35.44 -13.06 -27.73
CA LYS A 95 35.35 -14.39 -28.34
C LYS A 95 34.23 -14.53 -29.37
N MET A 96 33.33 -13.55 -29.45
CA MET A 96 32.27 -13.50 -30.45
C MET A 96 31.86 -12.05 -30.72
N ALA A 97 31.41 -11.79 -31.94
CA ALA A 97 30.74 -10.55 -32.30
C ALA A 97 29.23 -10.71 -32.11
N LEU A 98 28.60 -9.73 -31.47
CA LEU A 98 27.15 -9.57 -31.41
C LEU A 98 26.81 -8.21 -32.00
N ASP A 99 25.81 -8.14 -32.86
CA ASP A 99 25.25 -6.87 -33.30
C ASP A 99 24.41 -6.20 -32.18
N GLU A 100 23.90 -4.99 -32.45
CA GLU A 100 23.11 -4.24 -31.46
C GLU A 100 21.81 -4.96 -31.09
N TYR A 101 21.10 -5.51 -32.08
CA TYR A 101 19.85 -6.22 -31.86
C TYR A 101 20.06 -7.49 -31.03
N GLN A 102 21.10 -8.28 -31.33
CA GLN A 102 21.47 -9.48 -30.59
C GLN A 102 21.88 -9.15 -29.15
N ARG A 103 22.58 -8.02 -28.94
CA ARG A 103 22.89 -7.55 -27.59
C ARG A 103 21.63 -7.14 -26.85
N ASP A 104 20.71 -6.45 -27.48
CA ASP A 104 19.44 -6.04 -26.87
C ASP A 104 18.54 -7.23 -26.56
N GLU A 105 18.47 -8.22 -27.46
CA GLU A 105 17.77 -9.48 -27.23
C GLU A 105 18.40 -10.26 -26.06
N CYS A 106 19.74 -10.35 -26.02
CA CYS A 106 20.42 -10.94 -24.88
C CYS A 106 20.17 -10.15 -23.60
N LEU A 107 20.21 -8.81 -23.63
CA LEU A 107 19.94 -7.97 -22.47
C LEU A 107 18.49 -8.06 -22.01
N HIS A 108 17.55 -8.27 -22.93
CA HIS A 108 16.14 -8.51 -22.64
C HIS A 108 15.95 -9.88 -22.00
N ASP A 109 16.52 -10.94 -22.59
CA ASP A 109 16.50 -12.29 -22.02
C ASP A 109 17.24 -12.31 -20.67
N LEU A 110 18.32 -11.55 -20.51
CA LEU A 110 18.97 -11.39 -19.21
C LEU A 110 18.15 -10.47 -18.27
N GLY A 111 17.44 -9.47 -18.77
CA GLY A 111 16.64 -8.55 -17.96
C GLY A 111 15.40 -9.21 -17.39
N LEU A 112 14.68 -9.93 -18.25
CA LEU A 112 13.52 -10.76 -17.91
C LEU A 112 13.93 -12.02 -17.14
N LEU A 113 15.07 -12.64 -17.47
CA LEU A 113 15.36 -14.03 -17.08
C LEU A 113 16.68 -14.21 -16.31
N TRP A 114 17.56 -13.20 -16.21
CA TRP A 114 18.77 -13.31 -15.39
C TRP A 114 18.50 -13.06 -13.92
N LYS A 115 19.22 -13.89 -13.13
CA LYS A 115 19.29 -13.98 -11.68
C LYS A 115 18.08 -14.61 -10.98
N MET A 116 17.27 -15.47 -11.62
CA MET A 116 16.66 -16.53 -10.81
C MET A 116 17.81 -17.22 -10.10
N LYS A 117 17.92 -16.97 -8.80
CA LYS A 117 19.03 -17.43 -7.99
C LYS A 117 18.92 -18.95 -7.94
N ALA A 118 19.99 -19.69 -8.20
CA ALA A 118 19.97 -21.15 -8.17
C ALA A 118 19.17 -21.70 -6.97
N GLY A 119 18.23 -22.60 -7.25
CA GLY A 119 17.20 -23.10 -6.34
C GLY A 119 15.86 -22.34 -6.35
N HIS A 120 15.79 -21.11 -6.88
CA HIS A 120 14.57 -20.29 -7.00
C HIS A 120 13.85 -20.50 -8.34
N GLU A 121 14.42 -21.26 -9.26
CA GLU A 121 13.83 -21.65 -10.54
C GLU A 121 12.76 -22.74 -10.40
N THR A 122 12.57 -23.32 -9.21
CA THR A 122 11.66 -24.46 -9.02
C THR A 122 10.21 -24.08 -8.74
N LEU A 123 9.31 -24.99 -9.10
CA LEU A 123 7.90 -24.99 -8.73
C LEU A 123 7.68 -25.88 -7.50
N ILE A 124 7.15 -25.33 -6.42
CA ILE A 124 6.97 -26.02 -5.13
C ILE A 124 5.48 -26.14 -4.82
N ASP A 125 5.00 -27.36 -4.58
CA ASP A 125 3.62 -27.59 -4.15
C ASP A 125 3.44 -27.19 -2.68
N ILE A 126 2.29 -26.57 -2.38
CA ILE A 126 1.89 -26.17 -1.02
C ILE A 126 0.55 -26.85 -0.71
N ASP A 127 0.57 -27.89 0.11
CA ASP A 127 -0.63 -28.64 0.52
C ASP A 127 -1.02 -28.39 1.98
N GLU A 128 -0.34 -27.48 2.67
CA GLU A 128 -0.56 -27.23 4.09
C GLU A 128 -1.97 -26.69 4.40
N HIS A 129 -2.61 -26.07 3.42
CA HIS A 129 -3.99 -25.53 3.50
C HIS A 129 -5.06 -26.48 2.97
N ALA A 130 -4.69 -27.68 2.51
CA ALA A 130 -5.64 -28.69 2.01
C ALA A 130 -6.11 -29.66 3.11
N ARG A 131 -5.74 -29.40 4.37
CA ARG A 131 -5.98 -30.33 5.48
C ARG A 131 -7.42 -30.25 5.99
N PRO A 132 -7.97 -31.35 6.55
CA PRO A 132 -9.35 -31.38 7.05
C PRO A 132 -9.69 -30.36 8.14
N GLU A 133 -8.68 -29.89 8.91
CA GLU A 133 -8.88 -28.92 9.99
C GLU A 133 -9.13 -27.49 9.47
N VAL A 134 -8.70 -27.21 8.23
CA VAL A 134 -9.00 -25.93 7.57
C VAL A 134 -10.46 -25.94 7.10
N PRO A 135 -11.25 -24.89 7.36
CA PRO A 135 -12.63 -24.79 6.86
C PRO A 135 -12.69 -25.02 5.35
N ALA A 136 -13.63 -25.84 4.89
CA ALA A 136 -13.72 -26.24 3.47
C ALA A 136 -13.76 -25.07 2.47
N LEU A 137 -14.30 -23.91 2.87
CA LEU A 137 -14.32 -22.69 2.05
C LEU A 137 -12.92 -22.08 1.84
N ASN A 138 -12.01 -22.32 2.79
CA ASN A 138 -10.66 -21.74 2.85
C ASN A 138 -9.58 -22.79 2.50
N GLN A 139 -9.98 -24.05 2.28
CA GLN A 139 -9.06 -25.10 1.84
C GLN A 139 -8.50 -24.77 0.46
N ALA A 140 -7.20 -24.99 0.30
CA ALA A 140 -6.51 -24.59 -0.92
C ALA A 140 -5.30 -25.48 -1.21
N TYR A 141 -5.02 -25.62 -2.50
CA TYR A 141 -3.82 -26.25 -3.04
C TYR A 141 -2.96 -25.16 -3.68
N GLY A 142 -1.78 -24.92 -3.13
CA GLY A 142 -0.90 -23.84 -3.56
C GLY A 142 0.24 -24.31 -4.46
N LEU A 143 0.74 -23.37 -5.25
CA LEU A 143 1.94 -23.48 -6.06
C LEU A 143 2.80 -22.25 -5.82
N ASP A 144 3.99 -22.45 -5.26
CA ASP A 144 5.00 -21.43 -5.11
C ASP A 144 5.95 -21.46 -6.32
N MET A 145 6.11 -20.32 -6.96
CA MET A 145 6.82 -20.19 -8.24
C MET A 145 7.63 -18.90 -8.30
N PRO A 146 8.65 -18.81 -9.18
CA PRO A 146 9.30 -17.54 -9.47
C PRO A 146 8.28 -16.49 -9.93
N GLU A 147 8.34 -15.27 -9.39
CA GLU A 147 7.37 -14.22 -9.74
C GLU A 147 7.50 -13.79 -11.21
N ARG A 148 8.69 -13.91 -11.80
CA ARG A 148 8.90 -13.68 -13.24
C ARG A 148 8.23 -14.75 -14.11
N LEU A 149 8.17 -16.00 -13.64
CA LEU A 149 7.43 -17.08 -14.32
C LEU A 149 5.92 -16.81 -14.27
N LEU A 150 5.40 -16.44 -13.10
CA LEU A 150 4.01 -15.99 -12.94
C LEU A 150 3.68 -14.88 -13.95
N TRP A 151 4.48 -13.80 -13.96
CA TRP A 151 4.27 -12.67 -14.86
C TRP A 151 4.32 -13.09 -16.33
N GLN A 152 5.30 -13.90 -16.72
CA GLN A 152 5.43 -14.33 -18.11
C GLN A 152 4.25 -15.21 -18.54
N ALA A 153 3.87 -16.20 -17.73
CA ALA A 153 2.89 -17.21 -18.12
C ALA A 153 1.45 -16.72 -18.03
N PHE A 154 1.11 -15.94 -17.00
CA PHE A 154 -0.25 -15.44 -16.79
C PHE A 154 -0.47 -14.08 -17.46
N VAL A 155 0.54 -13.20 -17.53
CA VAL A 155 0.33 -11.82 -18.00
C VAL A 155 0.91 -11.61 -19.38
N VAL A 156 2.21 -11.84 -19.59
CA VAL A 156 2.87 -11.51 -20.88
C VAL A 156 2.34 -12.37 -22.03
N ARG A 157 2.24 -13.69 -21.82
CA ARG A 157 1.81 -14.66 -22.86
C ARG A 157 0.30 -14.73 -23.06
N GLN A 158 -0.50 -14.06 -22.23
CA GLN A 158 -1.96 -14.07 -22.31
C GLN A 158 -2.46 -12.70 -22.75
N ASP A 159 -3.61 -12.68 -23.42
CA ASP A 159 -4.41 -11.46 -23.52
C ASP A 159 -4.91 -11.09 -22.11
N ILE A 160 -4.83 -9.82 -21.73
CA ILE A 160 -5.36 -9.29 -20.46
C ILE A 160 -6.61 -8.40 -20.60
N SER A 161 -7.09 -8.17 -21.82
CA SER A 161 -8.31 -7.39 -22.07
C SER A 161 -9.55 -8.05 -21.45
N HIS A 162 -10.46 -7.28 -20.85
CA HIS A 162 -11.62 -7.88 -20.16
C HIS A 162 -12.79 -8.13 -21.13
N PRO A 163 -13.24 -9.38 -21.29
CA PRO A 163 -14.50 -9.66 -21.99
C PRO A 163 -15.71 -9.25 -21.12
N PRO A 164 -16.91 -9.16 -21.71
CA PRO A 164 -18.15 -8.87 -20.99
C PRO A 164 -18.35 -9.74 -19.73
N GLY A 165 -18.62 -9.08 -18.61
CA GLY A 165 -18.81 -9.68 -17.28
C GLY A 165 -17.54 -9.80 -16.44
N TRP A 166 -16.36 -9.62 -17.03
CA TRP A 166 -15.08 -9.64 -16.32
C TRP A 166 -14.53 -8.25 -16.04
N GLU A 167 -15.14 -7.19 -16.56
CA GLU A 167 -14.65 -5.83 -16.41
C GLU A 167 -14.65 -5.40 -14.93
N PRO A 168 -13.51 -4.94 -14.41
CA PRO A 168 -13.38 -4.58 -13.00
C PRO A 168 -14.10 -3.27 -12.64
N GLY A 169 -14.63 -2.54 -13.63
CA GLY A 169 -15.29 -1.24 -13.42
C GLY A 169 -14.31 -0.15 -12.99
N ARG A 170 -13.04 -0.30 -13.37
CA ARG A 170 -11.93 0.62 -13.08
C ARG A 170 -11.01 0.73 -14.29
N PRO A 171 -10.30 1.85 -14.46
CA PRO A 171 -9.29 1.98 -15.50
C PRO A 171 -8.08 1.09 -15.21
N SER A 172 -7.29 0.83 -16.25
CA SER A 172 -5.96 0.22 -16.12
C SER A 172 -5.02 1.08 -15.28
N GLU A 173 -4.41 0.50 -14.25
CA GLU A 173 -3.56 1.21 -13.30
C GLU A 173 -2.24 0.45 -13.00
N PRO A 174 -1.16 0.69 -13.78
CA PRO A 174 0.13 0.01 -13.62
C PRO A 174 0.76 0.15 -12.23
N ALA A 175 0.54 1.28 -11.57
CA ALA A 175 1.09 1.53 -10.23
C ALA A 175 0.43 0.63 -9.17
N PHE A 176 -0.87 0.37 -9.26
CA PHE A 176 -1.54 -0.60 -8.38
C PHE A 176 -1.11 -2.03 -8.68
N MET A 177 -0.82 -2.36 -9.94
CA MET A 177 -0.20 -3.64 -10.29
C MET A 177 1.17 -3.79 -9.60
N ASP A 178 2.01 -2.75 -9.64
CA ASP A 178 3.30 -2.73 -8.93
C ASP A 178 3.14 -2.88 -7.41
N LEU A 179 2.14 -2.23 -6.81
CA LEU A 179 1.86 -2.34 -5.39
C LEU A 179 1.40 -3.76 -5.01
N ASN A 180 0.52 -4.38 -5.79
CA ASN A 180 0.15 -5.79 -5.61
C ASN A 180 1.36 -6.71 -5.78
N MET A 181 2.26 -6.40 -6.71
CA MET A 181 3.51 -7.14 -6.89
C MET A 181 4.38 -7.07 -5.64
N GLN A 182 4.50 -5.87 -5.06
CA GLN A 182 5.28 -5.64 -3.82
C GLN A 182 4.64 -6.30 -2.60
N ALA A 183 3.33 -6.21 -2.42
CA ALA A 183 2.61 -6.74 -1.27
C ALA A 183 2.97 -8.21 -0.99
N LYS A 184 3.02 -9.04 -2.03
CA LYS A 184 3.37 -10.48 -1.93
C LYS A 184 4.80 -10.76 -1.48
N ARG A 185 5.69 -9.79 -1.63
CA ARG A 185 7.10 -9.91 -1.24
C ARG A 185 7.31 -9.55 0.23
N GLU A 186 6.36 -8.84 0.84
CA GLU A 186 6.41 -8.48 2.25
C GLU A 186 6.19 -9.73 3.12
N LYS A 187 6.98 -9.86 4.18
CA LYS A 187 6.86 -10.96 5.16
C LYS A 187 5.96 -10.59 6.34
N LYS A 188 5.18 -9.50 6.22
CA LYS A 188 4.25 -9.05 7.24
C LYS A 188 3.03 -9.98 7.23
N LYS A 189 2.59 -10.42 8.41
CA LYS A 189 1.35 -11.21 8.53
C LYS A 189 0.12 -10.30 8.48
N PRO A 190 -1.01 -10.78 7.93
CA PRO A 190 -1.14 -12.04 7.17
C PRO A 190 -0.37 -11.97 5.84
N LEU A 191 0.17 -13.10 5.39
CA LEU A 191 1.01 -13.11 4.20
C LEU A 191 0.14 -12.89 2.96
N ALA A 192 0.56 -11.96 2.09
CA ALA A 192 -0.13 -11.72 0.83
C ALA A 192 0.20 -12.80 -0.19
N ALA A 193 -0.83 -13.34 -0.82
CA ALA A 193 -0.78 -14.40 -1.82
C ALA A 193 -1.73 -14.09 -2.98
N ILE A 194 -1.85 -15.03 -3.93
CA ILE A 194 -2.79 -14.94 -5.05
C ILE A 194 -3.77 -16.11 -4.97
N TRP A 195 -5.04 -15.84 -5.22
CA TRP A 195 -6.09 -16.84 -5.34
C TRP A 195 -6.60 -16.91 -6.79
N GLN A 196 -6.61 -18.09 -7.40
CA GLN A 196 -7.26 -18.30 -8.69
C GLN A 196 -8.76 -18.53 -8.50
N TYR A 197 -9.56 -17.52 -8.84
CA TYR A 197 -11.02 -17.54 -8.73
C TYR A 197 -11.69 -18.34 -9.86
N ASP A 198 -11.12 -18.30 -11.07
CA ASP A 198 -11.68 -18.99 -12.23
C ASP A 198 -11.55 -20.50 -12.09
N ARG A 199 -12.69 -21.19 -12.02
CA ARG A 199 -12.76 -22.64 -11.83
C ARG A 199 -12.62 -23.41 -13.14
N GLU A 200 -12.90 -22.77 -14.27
CA GLU A 200 -12.94 -23.40 -15.58
C GLU A 200 -11.59 -23.24 -16.29
N ASN A 201 -10.98 -22.06 -16.16
CA ASN A 201 -9.67 -21.76 -16.72
C ASN A 201 -8.68 -21.35 -15.63
N PRO A 202 -7.93 -22.30 -15.04
CA PRO A 202 -7.00 -22.00 -13.96
C PRO A 202 -5.76 -21.18 -14.40
N MET A 203 -5.55 -21.00 -15.71
CA MET A 203 -4.55 -20.10 -16.28
C MET A 203 -5.09 -18.70 -16.61
N ASN A 204 -6.36 -18.41 -16.35
CA ASN A 204 -6.94 -17.10 -16.65
C ASN A 204 -6.34 -16.01 -15.73
N PRO A 205 -5.65 -15.00 -16.27
CA PRO A 205 -5.07 -13.94 -15.43
C PRO A 205 -6.12 -13.04 -14.78
N ARG A 206 -7.31 -12.92 -15.37
CA ARG A 206 -8.39 -12.07 -14.85
C ARG A 206 -8.96 -12.66 -13.57
N GLY A 207 -8.97 -13.99 -13.44
CA GLY A 207 -9.42 -14.70 -12.24
C GLY A 207 -8.45 -14.61 -11.07
N LEU A 208 -7.26 -14.04 -11.23
CA LEU A 208 -6.31 -13.89 -10.14
C LEU A 208 -6.77 -12.76 -9.19
N LEU A 209 -6.98 -13.10 -7.93
CA LEU A 209 -7.32 -12.19 -6.85
C LEU A 209 -6.14 -12.07 -5.87
N MET A 210 -5.97 -10.90 -5.28
CA MET A 210 -5.15 -10.78 -4.08
C MET A 210 -5.79 -11.60 -2.94
N ALA A 211 -4.97 -12.24 -2.13
CA ALA A 211 -5.41 -13.12 -1.06
C ALA A 211 -4.53 -13.00 0.18
N HIS A 212 -5.05 -13.44 1.31
CA HIS A 212 -4.29 -13.68 2.52
C HIS A 212 -4.17 -15.16 2.82
N GLU A 213 -2.96 -15.54 3.20
CA GLU A 213 -2.64 -16.82 3.79
C GLU A 213 -2.62 -16.67 5.31
N GLU A 214 -3.60 -17.27 5.97
CA GLU A 214 -3.85 -17.19 7.42
C GLU A 214 -3.91 -18.60 8.02
N GLU A 215 -3.91 -18.70 9.36
CA GLU A 215 -4.00 -20.00 10.06
C GLU A 215 -5.29 -20.76 9.72
N ILE A 216 -6.36 -20.03 9.41
CA ILE A 216 -7.67 -20.59 9.03
C ILE A 216 -7.78 -20.89 7.53
N GLY A 217 -6.66 -20.91 6.79
CA GLY A 217 -6.57 -21.19 5.36
C GLY A 217 -6.32 -19.97 4.49
N VAL A 218 -6.58 -20.10 3.20
CA VAL A 218 -6.34 -19.04 2.21
C VAL A 218 -7.65 -18.42 1.75
N ARG A 219 -7.73 -17.09 1.77
CA ARG A 219 -8.94 -16.36 1.36
C ARG A 219 -8.60 -15.18 0.45
N PRO A 220 -9.35 -14.95 -0.64
CA PRO A 220 -9.24 -13.71 -1.39
C PRO A 220 -9.61 -12.52 -0.50
N VAL A 221 -9.08 -11.34 -0.82
CA VAL A 221 -9.33 -10.13 -0.03
C VAL A 221 -10.36 -9.20 -0.66
N ALA A 222 -11.06 -8.49 0.21
CA ALA A 222 -11.92 -7.36 -0.09
C ALA A 222 -11.48 -6.15 0.74
N SER A 223 -12.03 -4.97 0.47
CA SER A 223 -11.80 -3.78 1.32
C SER A 223 -12.22 -4.07 2.76
N ASP A 224 -11.30 -3.85 3.70
CA ASP A 224 -11.54 -3.73 5.13
C ASP A 224 -12.23 -2.39 5.46
N ILE A 225 -12.54 -2.24 6.75
CA ILE A 225 -13.12 -1.05 7.35
C ILE A 225 -11.99 -0.28 8.01
N ASP A 226 -11.66 0.85 7.40
CA ASP A 226 -10.67 1.79 7.92
C ASP A 226 -11.36 2.67 8.97
N ALA A 227 -10.87 2.60 10.21
CA ALA A 227 -11.44 3.42 11.28
C ALA A 227 -11.05 4.89 11.06
N PHE A 228 -12.03 5.79 10.93
CA PHE A 228 -11.74 7.23 10.86
C PHE A 228 -11.27 7.76 12.23
N LEU A 229 -12.10 7.59 13.25
CA LEU A 229 -11.81 7.90 14.65
C LEU A 229 -12.66 7.03 15.60
N ILE A 230 -12.31 6.99 16.88
CA ILE A 230 -13.10 6.33 17.92
C ILE A 230 -13.43 7.36 19.01
N GLY A 231 -14.72 7.58 19.24
CA GLY A 231 -15.19 8.41 20.36
C GLY A 231 -15.35 7.62 21.65
N SER A 232 -15.03 8.25 22.77
CA SER A 232 -15.16 7.62 24.10
C SER A 232 -15.86 8.56 25.09
N LYS A 233 -16.63 8.01 26.04
CA LYS A 233 -17.30 8.75 27.10
C LYS A 233 -17.08 8.05 28.44
N GLY A 234 -16.74 8.83 29.47
CA GLY A 234 -16.55 8.31 30.83
C GLY A 234 -15.40 7.31 30.97
N MET A 235 -14.43 7.35 30.06
CA MET A 235 -13.22 6.53 30.13
C MET A 235 -12.08 7.35 30.72
N GLU A 236 -11.36 6.78 31.69
CA GLU A 236 -10.12 7.37 32.19
C GLU A 236 -9.11 7.52 31.06
N ALA A 237 -8.42 8.66 31.00
CA ALA A 237 -7.38 8.87 30.01
C ALA A 237 -6.26 7.84 30.17
N GLY A 238 -5.80 7.32 29.03
CA GLY A 238 -4.60 6.49 29.00
C GLY A 238 -3.33 7.34 29.13
N PRO A 239 -2.17 6.70 29.31
CA PRO A 239 -0.88 7.35 29.11
C PRO A 239 -0.85 8.12 27.77
N PRO A 240 -0.06 9.21 27.68
CA PRO A 240 0.06 9.99 26.46
C PRO A 240 0.61 9.16 25.29
N LEU A 241 0.56 9.74 24.10
CA LEU A 241 1.21 9.19 22.91
C LEU A 241 2.66 8.74 23.21
N PRO A 242 3.10 7.58 22.70
CA PRO A 242 4.50 7.20 22.75
C PRO A 242 5.43 8.28 22.17
N ASP A 243 6.63 8.42 22.71
CA ASP A 243 7.58 9.50 22.36
C ASP A 243 7.86 9.64 20.86
N ASP A 244 7.92 8.52 20.13
CA ASP A 244 8.17 8.54 18.69
C ASP A 244 6.95 9.02 17.90
N GLN A 245 5.73 8.66 18.33
CA GLN A 245 4.49 9.20 17.80
C GLN A 245 4.32 10.68 18.13
N LEU A 246 4.69 11.11 19.34
CA LEU A 246 4.65 12.52 19.73
C LEU A 246 5.60 13.37 18.87
N LYS A 247 6.84 12.89 18.64
CA LYS A 247 7.78 13.53 17.70
C LYS A 247 7.21 13.59 16.28
N LEU A 248 6.53 12.53 15.85
CA LEU A 248 5.89 12.48 14.55
C LEU A 248 4.72 13.47 14.45
N ALA A 249 3.94 13.67 15.51
CA ALA A 249 2.88 14.68 15.58
C ALA A 249 3.45 16.11 15.51
N HIS A 250 4.54 16.42 16.23
CA HIS A 250 5.26 17.68 16.09
C HIS A 250 5.76 17.91 14.65
N TRP A 251 6.37 16.89 14.06
CA TRP A 251 6.85 16.94 12.69
C TRP A 251 5.68 17.16 11.70
N CYS A 252 4.55 16.49 11.90
CA CYS A 252 3.34 16.67 11.10
C CYS A 252 2.90 18.13 11.16
N ILE A 253 2.65 18.69 12.35
CA ILE A 253 2.22 20.09 12.51
C ILE A 253 3.19 21.09 11.88
N THR A 254 4.50 20.85 12.02
CA THR A 254 5.54 21.69 11.42
C THR A 254 5.42 21.71 9.90
N ASN A 255 5.19 20.55 9.29
CA ASN A 255 5.06 20.44 7.84
C ASN A 255 3.68 20.91 7.33
N VAL A 256 2.60 20.74 8.10
CA VAL A 256 1.31 21.37 7.81
C VAL A 256 1.49 22.89 7.73
N ALA A 257 2.22 23.50 8.66
CA ALA A 257 2.51 24.93 8.63
C ALA A 257 3.21 25.35 7.33
N GLY A 258 4.25 24.63 6.90
CA GLY A 258 4.94 24.92 5.63
C GLY A 258 4.05 24.77 4.39
N VAL A 259 3.08 23.86 4.44
CA VAL A 259 2.05 23.73 3.40
C VAL A 259 1.11 24.94 3.42
N LEU A 260 0.68 25.41 4.59
CA LEU A 260 -0.19 26.59 4.70
C LEU A 260 0.52 27.90 4.27
N GLU A 261 1.83 28.00 4.51
CA GLU A 261 2.67 29.15 4.12
C GLU A 261 2.77 29.37 2.60
N THR A 262 2.56 28.32 1.80
CA THR A 262 2.81 28.33 0.35
C THR A 262 1.58 27.92 -0.45
N PRO A 263 0.53 28.75 -0.57
CA PRO A 263 -0.68 28.38 -1.33
C PRO A 263 -0.36 28.03 -2.80
N MET A 264 -0.86 26.89 -3.28
CA MET A 264 -0.65 26.37 -4.66
C MET A 264 -1.94 25.74 -5.21
N SER A 265 -2.00 25.47 -6.51
CA SER A 265 -3.18 24.87 -7.19
C SER A 265 -3.35 23.36 -6.98
N GLN A 266 -2.41 22.71 -6.29
CA GLN A 266 -2.43 21.26 -6.04
C GLN A 266 -3.29 20.92 -4.81
N GLY A 267 -3.99 19.76 -4.88
CA GLY A 267 -4.72 19.20 -3.74
C GLY A 267 -3.80 18.77 -2.59
N TRP A 268 -4.39 18.44 -1.43
CA TRP A 268 -3.64 18.16 -0.21
C TRP A 268 -2.67 17.00 -0.40
N THR A 269 -3.14 15.86 -0.90
CA THR A 269 -2.32 14.64 -1.05
C THR A 269 -1.09 14.89 -1.91
N LYS A 270 -1.22 15.68 -2.98
CA LYS A 270 -0.09 16.01 -3.85
C LYS A 270 0.94 16.90 -3.14
N ARG A 271 0.48 17.90 -2.39
CA ARG A 271 1.36 18.79 -1.63
C ARG A 271 2.06 18.06 -0.49
N TRP A 272 1.36 17.17 0.21
CA TRP A 272 1.94 16.33 1.26
C TRP A 272 2.94 15.31 0.70
N LEU A 273 2.69 14.75 -0.49
CA LEU A 273 3.66 13.91 -1.18
C LEU A 273 4.97 14.64 -1.47
N ASP A 274 4.91 15.91 -1.85
CA ASP A 274 6.10 16.71 -2.13
C ASP A 274 6.89 17.02 -0.84
N VAL A 275 6.19 17.25 0.28
CA VAL A 275 6.80 17.28 1.63
C VAL A 275 7.53 15.95 1.91
N LEU A 276 6.85 14.82 1.77
CA LEU A 276 7.44 13.50 2.06
C LEU A 276 8.65 13.20 1.17
N LYS A 277 8.60 13.57 -0.12
CA LYS A 277 9.75 13.41 -1.04
C LYS A 277 10.94 14.25 -0.57
N HIS A 278 10.72 15.50 -0.17
CA HIS A 278 11.76 16.37 0.37
C HIS A 278 12.37 15.79 1.66
N GLU A 279 11.53 15.53 2.65
CA GLU A 279 11.90 15.05 3.99
C GLU A 279 12.63 13.70 3.95
N THR A 280 12.25 12.82 3.00
CA THR A 280 12.95 11.55 2.74
C THR A 280 14.35 11.75 2.19
N VAL A 281 14.57 12.75 1.33
CA VAL A 281 15.89 13.03 0.74
C VAL A 281 16.85 13.62 1.75
N ILE A 282 16.37 14.52 2.61
CA ILE A 282 17.18 15.12 3.68
C ILE A 282 17.24 14.27 4.95
N ASN A 283 16.49 13.16 4.99
CA ASN A 283 16.42 12.25 6.12
C ASN A 283 16.00 12.94 7.44
N ALA A 284 14.98 13.81 7.35
CA ALA A 284 14.47 14.61 8.47
C ALA A 284 13.18 14.07 9.10
N VAL A 285 12.54 13.06 8.49
CA VAL A 285 11.42 12.35 9.12
C VAL A 285 11.88 11.71 10.44
N PRO A 286 11.21 11.97 11.57
CA PRO A 286 11.53 11.32 12.84
C PRO A 286 11.53 9.81 12.70
N LYS A 287 12.54 9.16 13.27
CA LYS A 287 12.52 7.69 13.39
C LYS A 287 11.34 7.30 14.26
N HIS A 288 10.50 6.43 13.72
CA HIS A 288 9.32 5.92 14.38
C HIS A 288 9.17 4.44 14.06
N SER A 289 8.57 3.68 14.97
CA SER A 289 8.15 2.31 14.70
C SER A 289 6.65 2.30 14.56
N MET A 290 6.13 1.99 13.38
CA MET A 290 4.69 1.77 13.23
C MET A 290 4.29 0.55 14.07
N PRO A 291 3.39 0.70 15.06
CA PRO A 291 2.89 -0.44 15.82
C PRO A 291 2.14 -1.43 14.92
N GLU A 292 1.88 -2.64 15.41
CA GLU A 292 1.25 -3.72 14.63
C GLU A 292 -0.05 -3.26 13.97
N PHE A 293 -0.91 -2.59 14.74
CA PHE A 293 -2.19 -2.04 14.30
C PHE A 293 -2.12 -0.54 14.05
N GLY A 294 -0.96 0.03 13.72
CA GLY A 294 -0.84 1.48 13.45
C GLY A 294 -0.76 2.35 14.70
N TYR A 295 -0.80 3.67 14.49
CA TYR A 295 -0.60 4.66 15.55
C TYR A 295 -1.84 4.83 16.43
N GLY A 296 -1.62 5.36 17.63
CA GLY A 296 -2.65 5.55 18.64
C GLY A 296 -2.04 5.81 20.00
N ASP A 297 -2.77 6.55 20.83
CA ASP A 297 -2.53 6.54 22.27
C ASP A 297 -2.87 5.16 22.84
N THR A 298 -2.42 4.92 24.07
CA THR A 298 -2.60 3.61 24.74
C THR A 298 -4.07 3.14 24.73
N ARG A 299 -5.02 4.04 25.01
CA ARG A 299 -6.44 3.68 25.12
C ARG A 299 -7.05 3.39 23.75
N SER A 300 -6.84 4.27 22.78
CA SER A 300 -7.37 4.06 21.41
C SER A 300 -6.77 2.80 20.80
N TYR A 301 -5.48 2.55 21.03
CA TYR A 301 -4.80 1.35 20.57
C TYR A 301 -5.40 0.07 21.20
N ASP A 302 -5.64 0.06 22.51
CA ASP A 302 -6.27 -1.07 23.20
C ASP A 302 -7.67 -1.40 22.66
N ILE A 303 -8.45 -0.36 22.32
CA ILE A 303 -9.77 -0.55 21.71
C ILE A 303 -9.63 -1.19 20.32
N ILE A 304 -8.70 -0.70 19.49
CA ILE A 304 -8.43 -1.26 18.18
C ILE A 304 -7.96 -2.72 18.28
N VAL A 305 -7.05 -3.04 19.21
CA VAL A 305 -6.61 -4.43 19.45
C VAL A 305 -7.81 -5.34 19.71
N LYS A 306 -8.73 -4.92 20.59
CA LYS A 306 -9.93 -5.70 20.91
C LYS A 306 -10.87 -5.84 19.71
N ILE A 307 -11.04 -4.79 18.91
CA ILE A 307 -11.86 -4.83 17.69
C ILE A 307 -11.25 -5.80 16.67
N VAL A 308 -9.94 -5.70 16.40
CA VAL A 308 -9.23 -6.58 15.47
C VAL A 308 -9.32 -8.03 15.95
N GLN A 309 -9.08 -8.30 17.23
CA GLN A 309 -9.22 -9.64 17.81
C GLN A 309 -10.65 -10.18 17.68
N ARG A 310 -11.67 -9.36 17.98
CA ARG A 310 -13.08 -9.75 17.89
C ARG A 310 -13.50 -10.07 16.45
N LEU A 311 -12.94 -9.35 15.48
CA LEU A 311 -13.25 -9.44 14.06
C LEU A 311 -12.23 -10.27 13.26
N ASN A 312 -11.28 -10.94 13.92
CA ASN A 312 -10.21 -11.69 13.25
C ASN A 312 -10.74 -12.74 12.25
N PHE A 313 -11.89 -13.35 12.55
CA PHE A 313 -12.54 -14.33 11.66
C PHE A 313 -12.85 -13.77 10.27
N SER A 314 -13.11 -12.46 10.14
CA SER A 314 -13.39 -11.78 8.88
C SER A 314 -12.24 -10.87 8.42
N GLY A 315 -11.42 -10.42 9.38
CA GLY A 315 -10.46 -9.36 9.14
C GLY A 315 -11.13 -8.05 8.75
N ALA A 316 -12.36 -7.78 9.20
CA ALA A 316 -13.09 -6.58 8.79
C ALA A 316 -12.45 -5.28 9.27
N VAL A 317 -11.70 -5.31 10.37
CA VAL A 317 -10.85 -4.22 10.83
C VAL A 317 -9.46 -4.81 11.05
N ARG A 318 -8.42 -4.17 10.51
CA ARG A 318 -7.04 -4.69 10.57
C ARG A 318 -6.00 -3.68 11.03
N HIS A 319 -6.37 -2.42 11.22
CA HIS A 319 -5.48 -1.38 11.71
C HIS A 319 -6.25 -0.29 12.47
N GLY A 320 -5.46 0.62 13.04
CA GLY A 320 -5.88 1.72 13.86
C GLY A 320 -6.45 2.87 13.05
N ALA A 321 -6.88 3.88 13.78
CA ALA A 321 -7.69 4.94 13.24
C ALA A 321 -6.88 6.06 12.55
N GLU A 322 -7.42 6.62 11.48
CA GLU A 322 -6.81 7.68 10.67
C GLU A 322 -6.53 8.97 11.46
N CYS A 323 -7.22 9.20 12.58
CA CYS A 323 -6.95 10.31 13.49
C CYS A 323 -5.52 10.36 14.03
N PHE A 324 -4.80 9.22 14.05
CA PHE A 324 -3.40 9.13 14.47
C PHE A 324 -2.41 8.98 13.31
N ASN A 325 -2.88 9.06 12.06
CA ASN A 325 -2.01 8.98 10.89
C ASN A 325 -1.24 10.31 10.68
N PHE A 326 -0.19 10.51 11.49
CA PHE A 326 0.65 11.71 11.44
C PHE A 326 1.69 11.68 10.31
N TYR A 327 2.04 10.50 9.81
CA TYR A 327 3.02 10.35 8.72
C TYR A 327 2.42 10.70 7.37
N PHE A 328 1.18 10.26 7.12
CA PHE A 328 0.48 10.43 5.86
C PHE A 328 -0.97 10.90 6.09
N PRO A 329 -1.22 12.07 6.72
CA PRO A 329 -2.56 12.60 6.91
C PRO A 329 -3.27 12.76 5.56
N GLN A 330 -4.46 12.18 5.45
CA GLN A 330 -5.20 12.06 4.19
C GLN A 330 -6.28 13.14 4.02
N GLU A 331 -6.77 13.30 2.79
CA GLU A 331 -8.03 13.99 2.53
C GLU A 331 -9.20 13.26 3.19
N LEU A 332 -10.23 14.01 3.58
CA LEU A 332 -11.42 13.42 4.18
C LEU A 332 -12.26 12.73 3.10
N ASP A 333 -12.79 11.55 3.44
CA ASP A 333 -13.81 10.90 2.62
C ASP A 333 -15.09 11.73 2.54
N THR A 334 -15.91 11.45 1.54
CA THR A 334 -17.20 12.14 1.34
C THR A 334 -18.32 11.56 2.21
N GLU A 335 -18.20 10.30 2.61
CA GLU A 335 -19.21 9.54 3.35
C GLU A 335 -18.54 8.71 4.45
N PHE A 336 -19.18 8.62 5.60
CA PHE A 336 -18.70 7.91 6.78
C PHE A 336 -19.78 6.98 7.31
N LEU A 337 -19.38 5.81 7.79
CA LEU A 337 -20.24 4.94 8.58
C LEU A 337 -20.03 5.23 10.07
N VAL A 338 -21.07 5.74 10.73
CA VAL A 338 -21.07 5.93 12.18
C VAL A 338 -21.75 4.75 12.85
N CYS A 339 -21.05 4.08 13.75
CA CYS A 339 -21.59 3.00 14.58
C CYS A 339 -21.87 3.55 16.00
N TRP A 340 -23.15 3.72 16.34
CA TRP A 340 -23.58 4.25 17.64
C TRP A 340 -24.92 3.64 18.05
N GLU A 341 -24.97 3.10 19.27
CA GLU A 341 -26.13 2.36 19.79
C GLU A 341 -27.39 3.22 19.84
N GLY A 342 -27.24 4.53 20.11
CA GLY A 342 -28.37 5.47 20.18
C GLY A 342 -29.13 5.62 18.87
N PHE A 343 -28.59 5.19 17.72
CA PHE A 343 -29.34 5.19 16.45
C PHE A 343 -30.52 4.21 16.45
N LYS A 344 -30.52 3.19 17.31
CA LYS A 344 -31.64 2.25 17.43
C LYS A 344 -32.94 2.94 17.84
N ASP A 345 -32.84 4.01 18.61
CA ASP A 345 -34.01 4.75 19.11
C ASP A 345 -34.60 5.71 18.07
N TYR A 346 -33.90 5.94 16.95
CA TYR A 346 -34.38 6.78 15.86
C TYR A 346 -35.10 5.93 14.80
N VAL A 347 -36.41 6.17 14.64
CA VAL A 347 -37.16 5.67 13.49
C VAL A 347 -36.88 6.58 12.30
N PRO A 348 -36.49 6.07 11.11
CA PRO A 348 -36.63 4.68 10.66
C PRO A 348 -35.36 3.81 10.75
N LEU A 349 -34.28 4.27 11.38
CA LEU A 349 -33.02 3.51 11.38
C LEU A 349 -33.18 2.15 12.05
N ASN A 350 -33.65 2.10 13.31
CA ASN A 350 -33.83 0.87 14.09
C ASN A 350 -32.61 -0.08 14.10
N VAL A 351 -31.42 0.48 13.82
CA VAL A 351 -30.12 -0.20 13.76
C VAL A 351 -29.05 0.72 14.36
N PRO A 352 -27.96 0.19 14.95
CA PRO A 352 -26.97 0.99 15.66
C PRO A 352 -25.93 1.63 14.72
N TRP A 353 -26.30 1.96 13.49
CA TRP A 353 -25.37 2.54 12.51
C TRP A 353 -26.10 3.40 11.48
N ALA A 354 -25.39 4.38 10.93
CA ALA A 354 -25.88 5.23 9.85
C ALA A 354 -24.73 5.71 8.96
N TYR A 355 -25.01 5.88 7.67
CA TYR A 355 -24.12 6.62 6.77
C TYR A 355 -24.41 8.12 6.89
N VAL A 356 -23.34 8.92 6.96
CA VAL A 356 -23.41 10.37 7.03
C VAL A 356 -22.37 10.98 6.10
N ASP A 357 -22.65 12.16 5.56
CA ASP A 357 -21.63 12.95 4.88
C ASP A 357 -20.73 13.69 5.89
N GLN A 358 -19.79 14.50 5.39
CA GLN A 358 -18.91 15.31 6.26
C GLN A 358 -19.67 16.28 7.17
N ALA A 359 -20.78 16.87 6.70
CA ALA A 359 -21.56 17.81 7.50
C ALA A 359 -22.31 17.09 8.63
N GLY A 360 -22.94 15.96 8.30
CA GLY A 360 -23.60 15.06 9.24
C GLY A 360 -22.64 14.48 10.26
N LEU A 361 -21.42 14.11 9.86
CA LEU A 361 -20.38 13.67 10.79
C LEU A 361 -20.04 14.77 11.81
N LYS A 362 -19.76 15.99 11.36
CA LYS A 362 -19.43 17.10 12.27
C LYS A 362 -20.58 17.42 13.21
N HIS A 363 -21.81 17.44 12.72
CA HIS A 363 -23.00 17.63 13.56
C HIS A 363 -23.14 16.52 14.60
N PHE A 364 -22.94 15.27 14.20
CA PHE A 364 -22.95 14.12 15.11
C PHE A 364 -21.88 14.25 16.20
N LEU A 365 -20.62 14.57 15.84
CA LEU A 365 -19.53 14.72 16.79
C LEU A 365 -19.82 15.83 17.80
N MET A 366 -20.30 16.99 17.35
CA MET A 366 -20.68 18.11 18.23
C MET A 366 -21.79 17.71 19.21
N ALA A 367 -22.85 17.06 18.75
CA ALA A 367 -23.94 16.60 19.62
C ALA A 367 -23.44 15.58 20.68
N ARG A 368 -22.53 14.69 20.29
CA ARG A 368 -21.94 13.72 21.23
C ARG A 368 -20.97 14.37 22.22
N LEU A 369 -20.28 15.45 21.86
CA LEU A 369 -19.46 16.22 22.82
C LEU A 369 -20.30 16.76 23.97
N GLU A 370 -21.51 17.27 23.69
CA GLU A 370 -22.45 17.74 24.72
C GLU A 370 -22.89 16.62 25.67
N GLU A 371 -22.95 15.39 25.16
CA GLU A 371 -23.23 14.20 25.95
C GLU A 371 -22.03 13.68 26.74
N GLY A 372 -20.86 14.34 26.69
CA GLY A 372 -19.67 13.94 27.43
C GLY A 372 -18.73 12.99 26.69
N TYR A 373 -18.90 12.81 25.36
CA TYR A 373 -17.88 12.14 24.56
C TYR A 373 -16.66 13.03 24.33
N SER A 374 -15.52 12.41 24.02
CA SER A 374 -14.30 13.02 23.52
C SER A 374 -13.81 12.25 22.28
N PHE A 375 -13.11 12.94 21.37
CA PHE A 375 -12.67 12.38 20.08
C PHE A 375 -11.21 12.76 19.77
N PRO A 376 -10.34 11.79 19.44
CA PRO A 376 -9.01 12.11 18.91
C PRO A 376 -9.14 12.71 17.51
N LEU A 377 -8.47 13.84 17.28
CA LEU A 377 -8.47 14.55 16.00
C LEU A 377 -7.05 14.65 15.45
N ASN A 378 -6.89 14.38 14.15
CA ASN A 378 -5.63 14.64 13.46
C ASN A 378 -5.38 16.16 13.37
N PRO A 379 -4.16 16.66 13.66
CA PRO A 379 -3.84 18.08 13.52
C PRO A 379 -4.11 18.66 12.13
N LYS A 380 -3.94 17.85 11.07
CA LYS A 380 -4.31 18.25 9.70
C LYS A 380 -5.78 18.63 9.62
N TRP A 381 -6.68 17.87 10.27
CA TRP A 381 -8.11 18.17 10.22
C TRP A 381 -8.43 19.50 10.88
N ILE A 382 -7.86 19.74 12.05
CA ILE A 382 -8.06 20.98 12.80
C ILE A 382 -7.58 22.19 11.99
N LEU A 383 -6.43 22.08 11.32
CA LEU A 383 -5.77 23.18 10.62
C LEU A 383 -6.25 23.40 9.19
N CYS A 384 -6.73 22.34 8.52
CA CYS A 384 -6.96 22.36 7.08
C CYS A 384 -8.41 22.06 6.67
N ASP A 385 -9.18 21.32 7.48
CA ASP A 385 -10.51 20.83 7.08
C ASP A 385 -11.63 21.65 7.75
N PRO A 386 -12.53 22.29 6.97
CA PRO A 386 -13.56 23.16 7.53
C PRO A 386 -14.46 22.50 8.60
N GLY A 387 -14.59 23.18 9.75
CA GLY A 387 -15.45 22.79 10.87
C GLY A 387 -14.82 21.88 11.91
N PHE A 388 -13.64 21.28 11.64
CA PHE A 388 -12.92 20.51 12.67
C PHE A 388 -12.27 21.39 13.74
N ARG A 389 -11.96 22.64 13.39
CA ARG A 389 -11.57 23.67 14.36
C ARG A 389 -12.65 23.85 15.44
N ASP A 390 -13.92 23.92 15.07
CA ASP A 390 -15.01 24.17 16.02
C ASP A 390 -15.13 23.03 17.05
N ILE A 391 -14.99 21.78 16.58
CA ILE A 391 -14.96 20.58 17.43
C ILE A 391 -13.77 20.65 18.40
N PHE A 392 -12.60 21.03 17.91
CA PHE A 392 -11.41 21.19 18.74
C PHE A 392 -11.57 22.30 19.80
N ASP A 393 -12.09 23.46 19.42
CA ASP A 393 -12.31 24.59 20.33
C ASP A 393 -13.32 24.25 21.45
N VAL A 394 -14.38 23.50 21.11
CA VAL A 394 -15.35 22.99 22.10
C VAL A 394 -14.70 21.97 23.03
N MET A 395 -13.94 20.99 22.50
CA MET A 395 -13.22 20.03 23.35
C MET A 395 -12.22 20.71 24.28
N GLN A 396 -11.48 21.72 23.81
CA GLN A 396 -10.53 22.47 24.63
C GLN A 396 -11.20 23.18 25.82
N SER A 397 -12.49 23.55 25.67
CA SER A 397 -13.26 24.22 26.71
C SER A 397 -14.05 23.25 27.60
N ALA A 398 -14.16 21.99 27.21
CA ALA A 398 -14.96 20.99 27.89
C ALA A 398 -14.18 20.29 29.02
N PRO A 399 -14.64 20.37 30.29
CA PRO A 399 -13.94 19.74 31.42
C PRO A 399 -13.75 18.23 31.27
N HIS A 400 -14.75 17.52 30.73
CA HIS A 400 -14.70 16.06 30.54
C HIS A 400 -13.70 15.60 29.47
N ALA A 401 -13.25 16.50 28.59
CA ALA A 401 -12.35 16.16 27.49
C ALA A 401 -10.87 16.45 27.80
N GLN A 402 -10.56 17.16 28.91
CA GLN A 402 -9.20 17.64 29.18
C GLN A 402 -8.18 16.53 29.30
N GLU A 403 -8.51 15.46 30.04
CA GLU A 403 -7.58 14.33 30.20
C GLU A 403 -7.35 13.59 28.87
N SER A 404 -8.40 13.41 28.06
CA SER A 404 -8.27 12.79 26.75
C SER A 404 -7.43 13.65 25.80
N LEU A 405 -7.64 14.98 25.81
CA LEU A 405 -6.84 15.92 25.04
C LEU A 405 -5.37 15.87 25.45
N GLU A 406 -5.06 15.77 26.74
CA GLU A 406 -3.67 15.65 27.19
C GLU A 406 -3.01 14.36 26.71
N SER A 407 -3.78 13.29 26.51
CA SER A 407 -3.27 12.03 25.95
C SER A 407 -2.93 12.14 24.45
N TRP A 408 -3.81 12.76 23.66
CA TRP A 408 -3.71 12.80 22.19
C TRP A 408 -2.93 13.99 21.64
N LEU A 409 -3.14 15.16 22.23
CA LEU A 409 -2.60 16.44 21.83
C LEU A 409 -2.18 17.20 23.09
N PRO A 410 -1.00 16.92 23.68
CA PRO A 410 -0.53 17.61 24.88
C PRO A 410 -0.46 19.13 24.73
N ALA A 411 -0.36 19.83 25.86
CA ALA A 411 -0.51 21.29 25.93
C ALA A 411 0.37 22.08 24.94
N ASP A 412 1.58 21.61 24.67
CA ASP A 412 2.51 22.23 23.73
C ASP A 412 2.10 22.04 22.25
N LEU A 413 1.58 20.87 21.87
CA LEU A 413 0.95 20.68 20.56
C LEU A 413 -0.28 21.58 20.40
N ARG A 414 -1.17 21.64 21.40
CA ARG A 414 -2.36 22.52 21.34
C ARG A 414 -1.96 23.98 21.20
N LYS A 415 -0.95 24.43 21.95
CA LYS A 415 -0.40 25.78 21.81
C LYS A 415 0.05 26.04 20.38
N ARG A 416 0.82 25.13 19.77
CA ARG A 416 1.29 25.27 18.39
C ARG A 416 0.14 25.30 17.37
N ILE A 417 -0.86 24.44 17.53
CA ILE A 417 -2.06 24.43 16.69
C ILE A 417 -2.78 25.79 16.77
N ASN A 418 -3.01 26.30 17.99
CA ASN A 418 -3.67 27.58 18.20
C ASN A 418 -2.89 28.77 17.62
N GLU A 419 -1.55 28.74 17.64
CA GLU A 419 -0.70 29.72 16.95
C GLU A 419 -0.92 29.68 15.43
N LEU A 420 -0.97 28.49 14.84
CA LEU A 420 -1.18 28.32 13.40
C LEU A 420 -2.61 28.68 12.96
N LEU A 421 -3.62 28.38 13.77
CA LEU A 421 -5.01 28.80 13.51
C LEU A 421 -5.16 30.34 13.48
N LYS A 422 -4.32 31.06 14.25
CA LYS A 422 -4.26 32.54 14.20
C LYS A 422 -3.50 33.04 12.97
N ALA A 423 -2.42 32.38 12.60
CA ALA A 423 -1.60 32.76 11.44
C ALA A 423 -2.29 32.45 10.10
N TYR A 424 -3.03 31.34 10.04
CA TYR A 424 -3.68 30.81 8.85
C TYR A 424 -5.17 30.52 9.12
N PRO A 425 -6.00 31.55 9.39
CA PRO A 425 -7.40 31.38 9.82
C PRO A 425 -8.27 30.69 8.77
N GLU A 426 -7.90 30.82 7.50
CA GLU A 426 -8.61 30.23 6.36
C GLU A 426 -8.17 28.79 6.05
N GLY A 427 -7.19 28.26 6.80
CA GLY A 427 -6.67 26.91 6.64
C GLY A 427 -6.10 26.62 5.26
N PHE A 428 -6.28 25.37 4.80
CA PHE A 428 -5.81 24.93 3.49
C PHE A 428 -6.77 25.35 2.39
N LYS A 429 -6.31 26.21 1.49
CA LYS A 429 -7.04 26.58 0.27
C LYS A 429 -6.16 26.39 -0.96
N PRO A 430 -6.48 25.42 -1.82
CA PRO A 430 -5.80 25.33 -3.11
C PRO A 430 -6.19 26.54 -3.96
N VAL A 431 -5.18 27.22 -4.52
CA VAL A 431 -5.37 28.40 -5.38
C VAL A 431 -5.34 27.92 -6.82
N ALA A 432 -6.48 27.56 -7.38
CA ALA A 432 -6.59 27.32 -8.82
C ALA A 432 -6.60 28.66 -9.57
N LYS A 433 -5.80 28.80 -10.63
CA LYS A 433 -5.96 29.90 -11.59
C LYS A 433 -7.24 29.66 -12.40
N GLU A 434 -7.93 30.72 -12.82
CA GLU A 434 -9.08 30.59 -13.73
C GLU A 434 -8.71 29.74 -14.94
N GLY A 435 -9.44 28.63 -15.15
CA GLY A 435 -9.21 27.69 -16.25
C GLY A 435 -8.28 26.51 -15.95
N GLU A 436 -7.62 26.43 -14.77
CA GLU A 436 -6.80 25.29 -14.38
C GLU A 436 -7.57 24.31 -13.48
N SER A 437 -7.59 23.02 -13.85
CA SER A 437 -8.13 21.96 -13.00
C SER A 437 -7.18 21.62 -11.86
N MET A 438 -7.70 21.40 -10.66
CA MET A 438 -6.93 20.96 -9.50
C MET A 438 -6.24 19.61 -9.76
N ILE A 439 -4.95 19.52 -9.44
CA ILE A 439 -4.20 18.27 -9.57
C ILE A 439 -4.47 17.41 -8.34
N MET A 440 -5.23 16.34 -8.54
CA MET A 440 -5.56 15.33 -7.52
C MET A 440 -4.72 14.08 -7.73
N ILE A 441 -4.33 13.43 -6.65
CA ILE A 441 -3.66 12.13 -6.66
C ILE A 441 -4.21 11.26 -5.53
N ASP A 442 -4.46 9.99 -5.81
CA ASP A 442 -4.89 9.00 -4.82
C ASP A 442 -3.78 8.72 -3.78
N ASN A 443 -4.15 8.40 -2.54
CA ASN A 443 -3.19 8.18 -1.45
C ASN A 443 -2.24 6.99 -1.72
N ASP A 444 -2.75 5.89 -2.28
CA ASP A 444 -1.92 4.72 -2.62
C ASP A 444 -0.98 5.05 -3.79
N MET A 445 -1.45 5.84 -4.75
CA MET A 445 -0.62 6.36 -5.85
C MET A 445 0.51 7.26 -5.32
N ALA A 446 0.21 8.12 -4.36
CA ALA A 446 1.22 8.96 -3.72
C ALA A 446 2.23 8.13 -2.91
N GLU A 447 1.79 7.08 -2.20
CA GLU A 447 2.70 6.15 -1.52
C GLU A 447 3.63 5.45 -2.52
N TRP A 448 3.09 4.96 -3.65
CA TRP A 448 3.89 4.37 -4.72
C TRP A 448 4.91 5.36 -5.30
N GLU A 449 4.49 6.60 -5.58
CA GLU A 449 5.38 7.64 -6.07
C GLU A 449 6.51 7.97 -5.09
N LEU A 450 6.21 8.02 -3.79
CA LEU A 450 7.21 8.26 -2.75
C LEU A 450 8.24 7.12 -2.71
N ARG A 451 7.78 5.86 -2.74
CA ARG A 451 8.66 4.68 -2.78
C ARG A 451 9.55 4.71 -4.03
N ARG A 452 8.98 4.99 -5.21
CA ARG A 452 9.71 5.13 -6.47
C ARG A 452 10.75 6.26 -6.39
N HIS A 453 10.35 7.42 -5.85
CA HIS A 453 11.26 8.55 -5.65
C HIS A 453 12.45 8.17 -4.76
N ALA A 454 12.20 7.55 -3.61
CA ALA A 454 13.25 7.10 -2.69
C ALA A 454 14.19 6.08 -3.33
N ALA A 455 13.66 5.12 -4.10
CA ALA A 455 14.46 4.14 -4.83
C ALA A 455 15.38 4.82 -5.86
N LEU A 456 14.84 5.75 -6.65
CA LEU A 456 15.61 6.51 -7.64
C LEU A 456 16.66 7.41 -6.99
N ALA A 457 16.34 8.06 -5.88
CA ALA A 457 17.29 8.87 -5.13
C ALA A 457 18.48 8.03 -4.63
N ARG A 458 18.21 6.85 -4.06
CA ARG A 458 19.26 5.89 -3.65
C ARG A 458 20.09 5.41 -4.83
N ALA A 459 19.45 5.08 -5.97
CA ALA A 459 20.15 4.65 -7.17
C ALA A 459 21.07 5.75 -7.71
N LYS A 460 20.58 7.00 -7.81
CA LYS A 460 21.38 8.17 -8.20
C LYS A 460 22.56 8.40 -7.26
N ALA A 461 22.37 8.26 -5.96
CA ALA A 461 23.44 8.37 -4.97
C ALA A 461 24.53 7.29 -5.18
N LYS A 462 24.14 6.03 -5.41
CA LYS A 462 25.06 4.93 -5.72
C LYS A 462 25.83 5.17 -7.02
N LEU A 463 25.15 5.60 -8.09
CA LEU A 463 25.80 5.91 -9.37
C LEU A 463 26.81 7.06 -9.24
N LYS A 464 26.45 8.11 -8.49
CA LYS A 464 27.39 9.22 -8.19
C LYS A 464 28.61 8.71 -7.40
N ALA A 465 28.42 7.81 -6.44
CA ALA A 465 29.53 7.21 -5.68
C ALA A 465 30.45 6.38 -6.58
N ILE A 466 29.89 5.52 -7.44
CA ILE A 466 30.66 4.74 -8.43
C ILE A 466 31.43 5.65 -9.38
N HIS A 467 30.78 6.70 -9.90
CA HIS A 467 31.43 7.66 -10.78
C HIS A 467 32.60 8.38 -10.09
N LYS A 468 32.41 8.85 -8.85
CA LYS A 468 33.48 9.45 -8.06
C LYS A 468 34.63 8.48 -7.78
N PHE A 469 34.30 7.22 -7.49
CA PHE A 469 35.30 6.17 -7.27
C PHE A 469 36.12 5.89 -8.55
N ASN A 470 35.46 5.78 -9.70
CA ASN A 470 36.12 5.61 -11.00
C ASN A 470 37.01 6.80 -11.36
N MET A 471 36.55 8.03 -11.06
CA MET A 471 37.36 9.25 -11.22
C MET A 471 38.62 9.21 -10.34
N LEU A 472 38.51 8.77 -9.09
CA LEU A 472 39.65 8.62 -8.17
C LEU A 472 40.64 7.56 -8.67
N ILE A 473 40.16 6.42 -9.19
CA ILE A 473 41.02 5.39 -9.80
C ILE A 473 41.78 5.96 -11.00
N ARG A 474 41.08 6.66 -11.90
CA ARG A 474 41.71 7.29 -13.07
C ARG A 474 42.75 8.32 -12.70
N ARG A 475 42.48 9.14 -11.67
CA ARG A 475 43.43 10.14 -11.17
C ARG A 475 44.67 9.49 -10.55
N ARG A 476 44.50 8.43 -9.74
CA ARG A 476 45.62 7.64 -9.20
C ARG A 476 46.48 7.00 -10.30
N SER A 477 45.85 6.50 -11.38
CA SER A 477 46.58 5.95 -12.53
C SER A 477 47.39 6.99 -13.29
N MET A 478 46.97 8.27 -13.29
CA MET A 478 47.73 9.36 -13.89
C MET A 478 48.87 9.84 -12.98
N ASP A 479 48.66 9.85 -11.66
CA ASP A 479 49.65 10.33 -10.68
C ASP A 479 50.79 9.32 -10.39
N THR A 480 50.60 8.01 -10.63
CA THR A 480 51.63 6.98 -10.36
C THR A 480 52.54 6.64 -11.53
N GLY A 481 52.40 7.31 -12.69
CA GLY A 481 53.32 7.13 -13.84
C GLY A 481 53.38 5.72 -14.43
N PHE A 482 52.50 4.80 -14.04
CA PHE A 482 52.38 3.48 -14.67
C PHE A 482 51.44 3.60 -15.87
N PRO A 483 51.83 3.13 -17.07
CA PRO A 483 50.96 3.20 -18.24
C PRO A 483 49.67 2.44 -17.97
N ALA A 484 48.54 3.05 -18.33
CA ALA A 484 47.26 2.39 -18.33
C ALA A 484 47.40 1.06 -19.08
N VAL A 485 47.16 -0.05 -18.39
CA VAL A 485 46.99 -1.35 -19.05
C VAL A 485 45.86 -1.14 -20.05
N ALA A 486 46.18 -1.32 -21.33
CA ALA A 486 45.25 -1.15 -22.44
C ALA A 486 43.93 -1.89 -22.14
N PRO A 487 42.77 -1.33 -22.53
CA PRO A 487 41.53 -2.08 -22.43
C PRO A 487 41.70 -3.35 -23.24
N LEU A 488 41.54 -4.51 -22.59
CA LEU A 488 41.51 -5.81 -23.27
C LEU A 488 40.42 -5.74 -24.34
N SER A 489 40.86 -5.87 -25.59
CA SER A 489 40.10 -5.88 -26.84
C SER A 489 39.04 -6.97 -26.88
#